data_AF-A0A9D8Q0W3-F1
#
_entry.id   AF-A0A9D8Q0W3-F1
#
_cell.length_a   1.000
_cell.length_b   1.000
_cell.length_c   1.000
_cell.angle_alpha   90.00
_cell.angle_beta   90.00
_cell.angle_gamma   90.00
#
_symmetry.space_group_name_H-M   'P 1'
#
loop_
_entity.id
_entity.type
_entity.pdbx_description
1 polymer ?
#
loop_
_entity_poly.entity_id
_entity_poly.type
_entity_poly.pdbx_seq_one_letter_code
_entity_poly.pdbx_strand_id
1 'polypeptide(L)'
;MDSLSQIVLGGAVAAAIAPAGHRRAALLAGAALGTLPDLDGLLVVAFTRDPVSLMTVHRSFSHSLFVLPLLGTLIWWLYRRFGHGRVAAAPARWWWAMVLALVTHPLLDAFTVYGTQLWWPLMPPPAMWSSVFIIDPLYTVWLGLAFGVVWFARARPLAQRALV
;
A
#
# COMPACT_ATOMS: atom_id res chain seq x y z
N MET A 1 2.43 -0.32 10.62
CA MET A 1 3.89 -0.30 10.39
C MET A 1 4.28 1.17 10.28
N ASP A 2 5.56 1.53 10.31
CA ASP A 2 5.96 2.92 10.06
C ASP A 2 5.60 3.36 8.62
N SER A 3 5.28 4.65 8.46
CA SER A 3 4.81 5.18 7.19
C SER A 3 5.85 5.10 6.07
N LEU A 4 7.15 5.13 6.39
CA LEU A 4 8.19 5.04 5.38
C LEU A 4 8.18 3.66 4.75
N SER A 5 8.11 2.60 5.55
CA SER A 5 7.95 1.23 5.07
C SER A 5 6.73 1.08 4.14
N GLN A 6 5.58 1.67 4.50
CA GLN A 6 4.37 1.59 3.70
C GLN A 6 4.47 2.36 2.37
N ILE A 7 5.10 3.55 2.38
CA ILE A 7 5.42 4.33 1.17
C ILE A 7 6.27 3.50 0.21
N VAL A 8 7.36 2.93 0.73
CA VAL A 8 8.31 2.22 -0.11
C VAL A 8 7.70 0.91 -0.62
N LEU A 9 6.95 0.17 0.21
CA LEU A 9 6.28 -1.06 -0.19
C LEU A 9 5.23 -0.82 -1.26
N GLY A 10 4.30 0.11 -1.04
CA GLY A 10 3.26 0.43 -2.00
C GLY A 10 3.84 0.84 -3.35
N GLY A 11 4.89 1.68 -3.33
CA GLY A 11 5.59 2.09 -4.54
C GLY A 11 6.33 0.96 -5.25
N ALA A 12 7.03 0.09 -4.52
CA ALA A 12 7.74 -1.05 -5.06
C ALA A 12 6.78 -2.06 -5.73
N VAL A 13 5.68 -2.41 -5.04
CA VAL A 13 4.63 -3.31 -5.55
C VAL A 13 4.03 -2.77 -6.83
N ALA A 14 3.61 -1.50 -6.84
CA ALA A 14 3.02 -0.89 -8.02
C ALA A 14 4.01 -0.82 -9.19
N ALA A 15 5.28 -0.48 -8.93
CA ALA A 15 6.31 -0.41 -9.95
C ALA A 15 6.69 -1.79 -10.53
N ALA A 16 6.59 -2.86 -9.74
CA ALA A 16 6.87 -4.23 -10.19
C ALA A 16 5.84 -4.71 -11.21
N ILE A 17 4.57 -4.33 -11.00
CA ILE A 17 3.44 -4.74 -11.84
C ILE A 17 3.32 -3.87 -13.10
N ALA A 18 3.60 -2.57 -12.98
CA ALA A 18 3.43 -1.61 -14.06
C ALA A 18 4.35 -1.89 -15.27
N PRO A 19 3.92 -1.51 -16.49
CA PRO A 19 4.79 -1.56 -17.67
C PRO A 19 6.09 -0.78 -17.47
N ALA A 20 7.17 -1.19 -18.14
CA ALA A 20 8.49 -0.55 -18.00
C ALA A 20 8.48 0.97 -18.22
N GLY A 21 7.69 1.47 -19.18
CA GLY A 21 7.52 2.90 -19.46
C GLY A 21 6.72 3.68 -18.39
N HIS A 22 6.01 2.99 -17.49
CA HIS A 22 5.16 3.57 -16.46
C HIS A 22 5.75 3.52 -15.05
N ARG A 23 6.87 2.81 -14.85
CA ARG A 23 7.41 2.48 -13.51
C ARG A 23 7.52 3.65 -12.55
N ARG A 24 8.05 4.81 -12.98
CA ARG A 24 8.16 5.98 -12.09
C ARG A 24 6.81 6.52 -11.64
N ALA A 25 5.84 6.58 -12.56
CA ALA A 25 4.49 7.01 -12.23
C ALA A 25 3.83 5.98 -11.29
N ALA A 26 4.05 4.69 -11.54
CA ALA A 26 3.54 3.63 -10.68
C ALA A 26 4.18 3.65 -9.29
N LEU A 27 5.47 3.95 -9.20
CA LEU A 27 6.20 4.08 -7.95
C LEU A 27 5.65 5.22 -7.09
N LEU A 28 5.37 6.40 -7.68
CA LEU A 28 4.73 7.51 -6.96
C LEU A 28 3.27 7.22 -6.60
N ALA A 29 2.51 6.65 -7.55
CA ALA A 29 1.11 6.30 -7.31
C ALA A 29 0.99 5.23 -6.21
N GLY A 30 1.82 4.20 -6.27
CA GLY A 30 1.90 3.15 -5.26
C GLY A 30 2.33 3.67 -3.90
N ALA A 31 3.30 4.60 -3.85
CA ALA A 31 3.68 5.26 -2.60
C ALA A 31 2.50 6.02 -1.96
N ALA A 32 1.75 6.79 -2.76
CA ALA A 32 0.57 7.51 -2.27
C ALA A 32 -0.55 6.56 -1.83
N LEU A 33 -0.80 5.49 -2.60
CA LEU A 33 -1.80 4.47 -2.22
C LEU A 33 -1.37 3.69 -0.99
N GLY A 34 -0.08 3.39 -0.84
CA GLY A 34 0.50 2.76 0.33
C GLY A 34 0.35 3.62 1.59
N THR A 35 0.23 4.94 1.49
CA THR A 35 -0.08 5.81 2.65
C THR A 35 -1.57 5.96 2.92
N LEU A 36 -2.42 5.64 1.95
CA LEU A 36 -3.84 5.99 1.99
C LEU A 36 -4.61 5.37 3.17
N PRO A 37 -4.41 4.08 3.53
CA PRO A 37 -5.11 3.48 4.67
C PRO A 37 -4.87 4.25 5.97
N ASP A 38 -3.62 4.62 6.24
CA ASP A 38 -3.20 5.29 7.48
C ASP A 38 -3.75 6.72 7.64
N LEU A 39 -4.18 7.37 6.55
CA LEU A 39 -4.71 8.75 6.60
C LEU A 39 -6.02 8.85 7.39
N ASP A 40 -6.70 7.73 7.62
CA ASP A 40 -7.86 7.69 8.51
C ASP A 40 -7.51 8.09 9.95
N GLY A 41 -6.26 7.90 10.41
CA GLY A 41 -5.79 8.31 11.72
C GLY A 41 -5.96 9.81 11.97
N LEU A 42 -5.79 10.63 10.93
CA LEU A 42 -6.04 12.08 11.00
C LEU A 42 -7.51 12.39 11.30
N LEU A 43 -8.42 11.59 10.75
CA LEU A 43 -9.85 11.70 11.03
C LEU A 43 -10.16 11.18 12.44
N VAL A 44 -9.63 10.02 12.83
CA VAL A 44 -9.92 9.40 14.14
C VAL A 44 -9.48 10.32 15.30
N VAL A 45 -8.32 10.99 15.18
CA VAL A 45 -7.83 11.96 16.18
C VAL A 45 -8.77 13.16 16.37
N ALA A 46 -9.56 13.51 15.34
CA ALA A 46 -10.57 14.57 15.47
C ALA A 46 -11.78 14.14 16.32
N PHE A 47 -12.04 12.83 16.44
CA PHE A 47 -13.19 12.29 17.17
C PHE A 47 -12.86 11.73 18.55
N THR A 48 -11.63 11.26 18.77
CA THR A 48 -11.21 10.70 20.06
C THR A 48 -9.74 10.96 20.37
N ARG A 49 -9.42 11.04 21.67
CA ARG A 49 -8.04 11.07 22.19
C ARG A 49 -7.69 9.82 23.00
N ASP A 50 -8.61 8.89 23.14
CA ASP A 50 -8.36 7.62 23.83
C ASP A 50 -7.40 6.75 23.00
N PRO A 51 -6.24 6.35 23.55
CA PRO A 51 -5.23 5.59 22.79
C PRO A 51 -5.73 4.25 22.28
N VAL A 52 -6.61 3.58 23.01
CA VAL A 52 -7.16 2.27 22.60
C VAL A 52 -8.09 2.43 21.41
N SER A 53 -8.97 3.43 21.46
CA SER A 53 -9.89 3.76 20.37
C SER A 53 -9.13 4.21 19.12
N LEU A 54 -8.10 5.04 19.30
CA LEU A 54 -7.22 5.47 18.21
C LEU A 54 -6.65 4.28 17.47
N MET A 55 -6.11 3.30 18.19
CA MET A 55 -5.48 2.12 17.60
C MET A 55 -6.51 1.17 16.96
N THR A 56 -7.60 0.89 17.65
CA THR A 56 -8.59 -0.11 17.22
C THR A 56 -9.42 0.36 16.03
N VAL A 57 -9.86 1.62 16.00
CA VAL A 57 -10.63 2.18 14.88
C VAL A 57 -9.75 2.33 13.64
N HIS A 58 -8.54 2.87 13.81
CA HIS A 58 -7.58 3.06 12.73
C HIS A 58 -7.24 1.76 12.00
N ARG A 59 -7.10 0.63 12.71
CA ARG A 59 -6.82 -0.68 12.09
C ARG A 59 -8.05 -1.53 11.81
N SER A 60 -9.22 -0.89 11.70
CA SER A 60 -10.47 -1.55 11.37
C SER A 60 -10.86 -1.37 9.91
N PHE A 61 -11.86 -0.54 9.65
CA PHE A 61 -12.52 -0.43 8.35
C PHE A 61 -11.56 -0.11 7.19
N SER A 62 -10.67 0.86 7.40
CA SER A 62 -9.67 1.33 6.44
C SER A 62 -8.62 0.28 6.07
N HIS A 63 -8.44 -0.74 6.91
CA HIS A 63 -7.45 -1.80 6.77
C HIS A 63 -8.07 -3.14 6.34
N SER A 64 -9.34 -3.14 5.96
CA SER A 64 -10.08 -4.34 5.58
C SER A 64 -9.71 -4.83 4.18
N LEU A 65 -9.52 -6.15 4.07
CA LEU A 65 -9.35 -6.86 2.80
C LEU A 65 -10.63 -6.90 1.96
N PHE A 66 -11.78 -6.52 2.50
CA PHE A 66 -13.00 -6.31 1.72
C PHE A 66 -13.08 -4.88 1.18
N VAL A 67 -12.67 -3.88 1.96
CA VAL A 67 -12.81 -2.45 1.62
C VAL A 67 -11.74 -2.01 0.62
N LEU A 68 -10.49 -2.39 0.86
CA LEU A 68 -9.36 -1.87 0.06
C LEU A 68 -9.36 -2.32 -1.41
N PRO A 69 -9.72 -3.57 -1.77
CA PRO A 69 -9.86 -3.93 -3.18
C PRO A 69 -11.00 -3.18 -3.88
N LEU A 70 -12.10 -2.89 -3.18
CA LEU A 70 -13.20 -2.09 -3.71
C LEU A 70 -12.76 -0.64 -3.93
N LEU A 71 -12.06 -0.05 -2.96
CA LEU A 71 -11.48 1.29 -3.09
C LEU A 71 -10.46 1.35 -4.23
N GLY A 72 -9.54 0.38 -4.32
CA GLY A 72 -8.57 0.29 -5.41
C GLY A 72 -9.23 0.15 -6.77
N THR A 73 -10.30 -0.65 -6.87
CA THR A 73 -11.10 -0.80 -8.09
C THR A 73 -11.82 0.50 -8.45
N LEU A 74 -12.36 1.22 -7.47
CA LEU A 74 -13.01 2.51 -7.66
C LEU A 74 -12.01 3.55 -8.20
N ILE A 75 -10.84 3.66 -7.57
CA ILE A 75 -9.77 4.57 -8.00
C ILE A 75 -9.35 4.23 -9.44
N TRP A 76 -9.07 2.96 -9.72
CA TRP A 76 -8.74 2.50 -11.07
C TRP A 76 -9.82 2.84 -12.09
N TRP A 77 -11.09 2.60 -11.74
CA TRP A 77 -12.22 2.85 -12.61
C TRP A 77 -12.36 4.35 -12.91
N LEU A 78 -12.20 5.23 -11.92
CA LEU A 78 -12.21 6.68 -12.12
C LEU A 78 -11.10 7.13 -13.10
N TYR A 79 -9.87 6.65 -12.90
CA TYR A 79 -8.75 6.97 -13.80
C TYR A 79 -8.93 6.38 -15.19
N ARG A 80 -9.58 5.22 -15.33
CA ARG A 80 -9.89 4.63 -16.63
C ARG A 80 -11.03 5.35 -17.35
N ARG A 81 -12.06 5.78 -16.61
CA ARG A 81 -13.26 6.42 -17.18
C ARG A 81 -12.99 7.85 -17.62
N PHE A 82 -12.22 8.61 -16.83
CA PHE A 82 -12.00 10.03 -17.06
C PHE A 82 -10.57 10.35 -17.54
N GLY A 83 -9.68 9.37 -17.56
CA GLY A 83 -8.29 9.55 -18.00
C GLY A 83 -7.98 8.83 -19.31
N HIS A 84 -7.33 9.53 -20.24
CA HIS A 84 -6.74 8.95 -21.46
C HIS A 84 -5.25 8.61 -21.29
N GLY A 85 -4.81 8.43 -20.04
CA GLY A 85 -3.39 8.30 -19.68
C GLY A 85 -2.89 6.86 -19.53
N ARG A 86 -1.91 6.68 -18.64
CA ARG A 86 -1.20 5.40 -18.41
C ARG A 86 -2.12 4.25 -18.01
N VAL A 87 -3.20 4.54 -17.30
CA VAL A 87 -4.20 3.53 -16.88
C VAL A 87 -4.97 3.01 -18.09
N ALA A 88 -5.40 3.87 -19.01
CA ALA A 88 -6.06 3.45 -20.24
C ALA A 88 -5.12 2.64 -21.15
N ALA A 89 -3.83 2.96 -21.16
CA ALA A 89 -2.82 2.24 -21.96
C ALA A 89 -2.49 0.83 -21.42
N ALA A 90 -2.66 0.57 -20.12
CA ALA A 90 -2.37 -0.74 -19.52
C ALA A 90 -3.34 -1.06 -18.35
N PRO A 91 -4.64 -1.22 -18.63
CA PRO A 91 -5.69 -1.21 -17.61
C PRO A 91 -5.57 -2.35 -16.60
N ALA A 92 -5.33 -3.57 -17.05
CA ALA A 92 -5.22 -4.72 -16.16
C ALA A 92 -4.01 -4.62 -15.20
N ARG A 93 -2.85 -4.18 -15.70
CA ARG A 93 -1.65 -3.98 -14.88
C ARG A 93 -1.84 -2.87 -13.85
N TRP A 94 -2.48 -1.77 -14.24
CA TRP A 94 -2.76 -0.68 -13.31
C TRP A 94 -3.82 -1.03 -12.26
N TRP A 95 -4.81 -1.86 -12.60
CA TRP A 95 -5.76 -2.36 -11.61
C TRP A 95 -5.04 -3.15 -10.52
N TRP A 96 -4.21 -4.13 -10.91
CA TRP A 96 -3.41 -4.91 -9.96
C TRP A 96 -2.43 -4.03 -9.17
N ALA A 97 -1.76 -3.07 -9.82
CA ALA A 97 -0.85 -2.16 -9.13
C ALA A 97 -1.55 -1.35 -8.03
N MET A 98 -2.76 -0.85 -8.29
CA MET A 98 -3.53 -0.05 -7.33
C MET A 98 -4.11 -0.90 -6.20
N VAL A 99 -4.72 -2.04 -6.53
CA VAL A 99 -5.31 -2.96 -5.55
C VAL A 99 -4.23 -3.53 -4.64
N LEU A 100 -3.10 -4.01 -5.19
CA LEU A 100 -2.05 -4.61 -4.39
C LEU A 100 -1.27 -3.58 -3.58
N ALA A 101 -1.07 -2.35 -4.07
CA ALA A 101 -0.48 -1.28 -3.26
C ALA A 101 -1.31 -0.97 -2.01
N LEU A 102 -2.64 -1.06 -2.09
CA LEU A 102 -3.54 -0.88 -0.95
C LEU A 102 -3.58 -2.13 -0.06
N VAL A 103 -3.75 -3.32 -0.63
CA VAL A 103 -3.93 -4.58 0.11
C VAL A 103 -2.66 -5.00 0.85
N THR A 104 -1.48 -4.72 0.31
CA THR A 104 -0.23 -5.08 0.97
C THR A 104 0.02 -4.28 2.25
N HIS A 105 -0.60 -3.11 2.41
CA HIS A 105 -0.50 -2.29 3.62
C HIS A 105 -0.99 -3.01 4.88
N PRO A 106 -2.28 -3.40 5.00
CA PRO A 106 -2.78 -4.07 6.20
C PRO A 106 -2.23 -5.49 6.35
N LEU A 107 -1.82 -6.14 5.24
CA LEU A 107 -1.10 -7.40 5.31
C LEU A 107 0.24 -7.22 6.01
N LEU A 108 0.99 -6.17 5.69
CA LEU A 108 2.23 -5.84 6.40
C LEU A 108 1.95 -5.51 7.87
N ASP A 109 0.87 -4.79 8.17
CA ASP A 109 0.50 -4.52 9.56
C ASP A 109 0.17 -5.77 10.37
N ALA A 110 -0.42 -6.78 9.74
CA ALA A 110 -0.73 -8.05 10.39
C ALA A 110 0.52 -8.83 10.81
N PHE A 111 1.70 -8.53 10.25
CA PHE A 111 2.99 -9.08 10.72
C PHE A 111 3.50 -8.41 11.99
N THR A 112 2.88 -7.30 12.44
CA THR A 112 3.23 -6.62 13.69
C THR A 112 2.37 -7.11 14.86
N VAL A 113 2.73 -6.72 16.09
CA VAL A 113 2.02 -7.10 17.33
C VAL A 113 0.71 -6.33 17.57
N TYR A 114 0.48 -5.23 16.84
CA TYR A 114 -0.57 -4.25 17.18
C TYR A 114 -1.99 -4.63 16.76
N GLY A 115 -2.17 -5.77 16.07
CA GLY A 115 -3.48 -6.27 15.66
C GLY A 115 -4.11 -5.50 14.50
N THR A 116 -4.53 -6.20 13.45
CA THR A 116 -5.25 -5.59 12.32
C THR A 116 -6.51 -6.38 12.00
N GLN A 117 -7.65 -5.70 11.88
CA GLN A 117 -8.95 -6.31 11.59
C GLN A 117 -9.13 -6.54 10.07
N LEU A 118 -8.34 -7.47 9.52
CA LEU A 118 -8.31 -7.78 8.08
C LEU A 118 -9.68 -8.14 7.49
N TRP A 119 -10.54 -8.77 8.30
CA TRP A 119 -11.82 -9.31 7.86
C TRP A 119 -13.02 -8.46 8.29
N TRP A 120 -12.80 -7.21 8.72
CA TRP A 120 -13.91 -6.29 9.00
C TRP A 120 -14.86 -6.26 7.78
N PRO A 121 -16.19 -6.47 7.94
CA PRO A 121 -16.98 -6.34 9.16
C PRO A 121 -17.27 -7.65 9.92
N LEU A 122 -16.68 -8.78 9.52
CA LEU A 122 -16.91 -10.07 10.21
C LEU A 122 -16.30 -10.11 11.62
N MET A 123 -15.33 -9.22 11.88
CA MET A 123 -14.67 -9.01 13.18
C MET A 123 -14.23 -10.30 13.91
N PRO A 124 -13.50 -11.23 13.27
CA PRO A 124 -12.76 -12.25 14.01
C PRO A 124 -11.66 -11.57 14.88
N PRO A 125 -10.94 -12.33 15.73
CA PRO A 125 -9.78 -11.80 16.42
C PRO A 125 -8.80 -11.11 15.46
N PRO A 126 -8.29 -9.90 15.78
CA PRO A 126 -7.34 -9.19 14.93
C PRO A 126 -6.11 -10.03 14.59
N ALA A 127 -5.62 -9.94 13.35
CA ALA A 127 -4.39 -10.61 12.94
C ALA A 127 -3.17 -9.90 13.56
N MET A 128 -2.29 -10.65 14.22
CA MET A 128 -1.11 -10.14 14.94
C MET A 128 0.03 -11.17 14.98
N TRP A 129 0.59 -11.52 13.83
CA TRP A 129 1.60 -12.58 13.72
C TRP A 129 2.92 -12.25 14.42
N SER A 130 3.18 -10.97 14.73
CA SER A 130 4.29 -10.54 15.59
C SER A 130 5.68 -10.99 15.12
N SER A 131 5.90 -11.07 13.81
CA SER A 131 7.17 -11.50 13.21
C SER A 131 8.01 -10.35 12.64
N VAL A 132 7.45 -9.14 12.52
CA VAL A 132 8.14 -7.94 12.02
C VAL A 132 7.93 -6.79 13.02
N PHE A 133 8.98 -6.03 13.27
CA PHE A 133 8.90 -4.84 14.12
C PHE A 133 8.10 -3.72 13.44
N ILE A 134 7.46 -2.86 14.23
CA ILE A 134 6.74 -1.70 13.68
C ILE A 134 7.65 -0.74 12.92
N ILE A 135 8.90 -0.62 13.36
CA ILE A 135 10.01 0.04 12.65
C ILE A 135 11.08 -1.03 12.47
N ASP A 136 11.26 -1.50 11.24
CA ASP A 136 12.26 -2.51 10.90
C ASP A 136 13.23 -1.95 9.85
N PRO A 137 14.40 -1.41 10.27
CA PRO A 137 15.35 -0.81 9.36
C PRO A 137 15.87 -1.78 8.29
N LEU A 138 15.97 -3.08 8.61
CA LEU A 138 16.44 -4.06 7.65
C LEU A 138 15.41 -4.21 6.53
N TYR A 139 14.13 -4.31 6.88
CA TYR A 139 13.04 -4.31 5.91
C TYR A 139 13.01 -3.03 5.06
N THR A 140 12.98 -1.86 5.72
CA THR A 140 12.82 -0.57 5.04
C THR A 140 14.01 -0.22 4.15
N VAL A 141 15.25 -0.48 4.58
CA VAL A 141 16.46 -0.12 3.81
C VAL A 141 16.56 -0.93 2.53
N TRP A 142 16.38 -2.24 2.57
CA TRP A 142 16.47 -3.07 1.36
C TRP A 142 15.40 -2.69 0.33
N LEU A 143 14.17 -2.46 0.80
CA LEU A 143 13.07 -2.03 -0.06
C LEU A 143 13.33 -0.62 -0.60
N GLY A 144 13.90 0.28 0.23
CA GLY A 144 14.27 1.64 -0.14
C GLY A 144 15.37 1.70 -1.21
N LEU A 145 16.35 0.79 -1.12
CA LEU A 145 17.37 0.62 -2.16
C LEU A 145 16.75 0.17 -3.49
N ALA A 146 15.85 -0.83 -3.46
CA ALA A 146 15.15 -1.27 -4.67
C ALA A 146 14.31 -0.14 -5.28
N PHE A 147 13.59 0.62 -4.45
CA PHE A 147 12.83 1.79 -4.85
C PHE A 147 13.72 2.86 -5.51
N GLY A 148 14.88 3.16 -4.92
CA GLY A 148 15.89 4.05 -5.48
C GLY A 148 16.42 3.56 -6.83
N VAL A 149 16.77 2.28 -6.94
CA VAL A 149 17.22 1.67 -8.20
C VAL A 149 16.17 1.84 -9.29
N VAL A 150 14.89 1.58 -9.00
CA VAL A 150 13.80 1.74 -9.97
C VAL A 150 13.64 3.20 -10.39
N TRP A 151 13.75 4.12 -9.44
CA TRP A 151 13.68 5.56 -9.70
C TRP A 151 14.75 6.00 -10.71
N PHE A 152 16.01 5.58 -10.51
CA PHE A 152 17.13 6.00 -11.35
C PHE A 152 17.27 5.18 -12.64
N ALA A 153 17.06 3.86 -12.60
CA ALA A 153 17.25 2.96 -13.74
C ALA A 153 16.07 2.95 -14.73
N ARG A 154 14.90 3.52 -14.38
CA ARG A 154 13.75 3.72 -15.30
C ARG A 154 13.28 2.41 -15.95
N ALA A 155 13.19 2.39 -17.28
CA ALA A 155 12.77 1.25 -18.09
C ALA A 155 13.89 0.24 -18.36
N ARG A 156 15.09 0.42 -17.77
CA ARG A 156 16.20 -0.53 -17.96
C ARG A 156 15.87 -1.91 -17.36
N PRO A 157 16.45 -3.00 -17.88
CA PRO A 157 16.29 -4.35 -17.33
C PRO A 157 16.67 -4.47 -15.86
N LEU A 158 17.66 -3.68 -15.40
CA LEU A 158 18.09 -3.62 -14.00
C LEU A 158 16.93 -3.30 -13.04
N ALA A 159 16.06 -2.35 -13.41
CA ALA A 159 14.89 -1.99 -12.61
C ALA A 159 13.85 -3.13 -12.51
N GLN A 160 13.89 -4.09 -13.44
CA GLN A 160 13.02 -5.27 -13.38
C GLN A 160 13.57 -6.32 -12.41
N ARG A 161 14.89 -6.56 -12.45
CA ARG A 161 15.57 -7.52 -11.56
C ARG A 161 15.63 -7.07 -10.11
N ALA A 162 15.55 -5.76 -9.85
CA ALA A 162 15.55 -5.24 -8.49
C ALA A 162 14.21 -5.47 -7.76
N LEU A 163 13.14 -5.80 -8.50
CA LEU A 163 11.77 -5.96 -7.98
C LEU A 163 11.24 -7.40 -8.09
N VAL A 164 12.01 -8.32 -8.69
CA VAL A 164 11.67 -9.73 -8.95
C VAL A 164 12.80 -10.58 -8.42
#